data_AF-A0A965CH03-F1
#
_entry.id   AF-A0A965CH03-F1
#
_cell.length_a   1.000
_cell.length_b   1.000
_cell.length_c   1.000
_cell.angle_alpha   90.00
_cell.angle_beta   90.00
_cell.angle_gamma   90.00
#
_symmetry.space_group_name_H-M   'P 1'
#
loop_
_entity.id
_entity.type
_entity.pdbx_description
1 polymer ?
#
loop_
_entity_poly.entity_id
_entity_poly.type
_entity_poly.pdbx_seq_one_letter_code
_entity_poly.pdbx_strand_id
1 'polypeptide(L)' 'LALQEELTSTESRVAYARQFYNDEVLGLNNAIQKIPGLFVARLAKIGPRDYFDAEPAADNPPKVQF' A
#
# COMPACT_ATOMS: atom_id res chain seq x y z
N LEU A 1 21.28 12.41 -16.69
CA LEU A 1 21.45 11.37 -15.65
C LEU A 1 20.75 11.77 -14.35
N ALA A 2 20.88 13.01 -13.86
CA ALA A 2 20.20 13.47 -12.64
C ALA A 2 18.68 13.23 -12.59
N LEU A 3 17.93 13.53 -13.66
CA LEU A 3 16.47 13.28 -13.68
C LEU A 3 16.11 11.79 -13.68
N GLN A 4 16.93 10.92 -14.26
CA GLN A 4 16.66 9.47 -14.26
C GLN A 4 16.93 8.87 -12.87
N GLU A 5 17.94 9.35 -12.16
CA GLU A 5 18.20 8.99 -10.76
C GLU A 5 17.08 9.49 -9.83
N GLU A 6 16.60 10.72 -10.04
CA GLU A 6 15.49 11.28 -9.26
C GLU A 6 14.17 10.54 -9.49
N LEU A 7 13.85 10.18 -10.74
CA LEU A 7 12.70 9.34 -11.09
C LEU A 7 12.81 7.96 -10.45
N THR A 8 13.97 7.29 -10.57
CA THR A 8 14.21 5.98 -9.95
C THR A 8 14.04 6.04 -8.43
N SER A 9 14.53 7.13 -7.80
CA SER A 9 14.38 7.34 -6.36
C SER A 9 12.91 7.56 -5.94
N THR A 10 12.12 8.22 -6.78
CA THR A 10 10.71 8.48 -6.55
C THR A 10 9.88 7.22 -6.75
N GLU A 11 10.12 6.45 -7.82
CA GLU A 11 9.49 5.16 -8.07
C GLU A 11 9.77 4.17 -6.93
N SER A 12 11.01 4.14 -6.44
CA SER A 12 11.39 3.30 -5.29
C SER A 12 10.60 3.70 -4.02
N ARG A 13 10.41 5.00 -3.77
CA ARG A 13 9.60 5.48 -2.64
C ARG A 13 8.12 5.12 -2.78
N VAL A 14 7.56 5.23 -3.98
CA VAL A 14 6.16 4.85 -4.26
C VAL A 14 5.98 3.35 -4.04
N ALA A 15 6.90 2.52 -4.54
CA ALA A 15 6.87 1.09 -4.33
C ALA A 15 6.96 0.72 -2.83
N TYR A 16 7.87 1.34 -2.09
CA TYR A 16 7.99 1.14 -0.64
C TYR A 16 6.72 1.57 0.10
N ALA A 17 6.17 2.75 -0.20
CA ALA A 17 4.95 3.25 0.44
C ALA A 17 3.75 2.31 0.21
N ARG A 18 3.65 1.73 -1.00
CA ARG A 18 2.64 0.72 -1.32
C ARG A 18 2.83 -0.54 -0.48
N GLN A 19 4.04 -1.08 -0.45
CA GLN A 19 4.34 -2.26 0.36
C GLN A 19 4.01 -2.02 1.82
N PHE A 20 4.47 -0.90 2.38
CA PHE A 20 4.21 -0.51 3.76
C PHE A 20 2.71 -0.43 4.06
N TYR A 21 1.92 0.23 3.20
CA TYR A 21 0.47 0.27 3.36
C TYR A 21 -0.15 -1.13 3.38
N ASN A 22 0.26 -1.99 2.43
CA ASN A 22 -0.27 -3.35 2.34
C ASN A 22 0.11 -4.20 3.55
N ASP A 23 1.33 -4.06 4.07
CA ASP A 23 1.78 -4.76 5.27
C ASP A 23 0.98 -4.35 6.51
N GLU A 24 0.71 -3.04 6.67
CA GLU A 24 -0.13 -2.53 7.77
C GLU A 24 -1.59 -3.01 7.65
N VAL A 25 -2.15 -3.01 6.43
CA VAL A 25 -3.50 -3.55 6.17
C VAL A 25 -3.58 -5.04 6.46
N LEU A 26 -2.56 -5.82 6.07
CA LEU A 26 -2.45 -7.24 6.40
C LEU A 26 -2.42 -7.43 7.92
N GLY A 27 -1.61 -6.64 8.63
CA GLY A 27 -1.51 -6.66 10.09
C GLY A 27 -2.85 -6.38 10.76
N LEU A 28 -3.55 -5.32 10.34
CA LEU A 28 -4.88 -4.96 10.82
C LEU A 28 -5.89 -6.08 10.57
N ASN A 29 -5.99 -6.55 9.33
CA ASN A 29 -6.94 -7.58 8.93
C ASN A 29 -6.72 -8.87 9.73
N ASN A 30 -5.47 -9.28 9.91
CA ASN A 30 -5.12 -10.43 10.75
C ASN A 30 -5.48 -10.20 12.23
N ALA A 31 -5.24 -9.00 12.76
CA ALA A 31 -5.49 -8.68 14.16
C ALA A 31 -6.99 -8.70 14.47
N ILE A 32 -7.83 -8.11 13.61
CA ILE A 32 -9.29 -8.08 13.81
C ILE A 32 -9.98 -9.42 13.55
N GLN A 33 -9.32 -10.35 12.86
CA GLN A 33 -9.85 -11.70 12.61
C GLN A 33 -9.50 -12.71 13.72
N LYS A 34 -8.51 -12.41 14.57
CA LYS A 34 -8.07 -13.28 15.68
C LYS A 34 -8.71 -12.90 17.01
N ILE A 35 -8.90 -13.85 17.91
CA ILE A 35 -9.31 -13.57 19.31
C ILE A 35 -8.07 -13.08 20.08
N PRO A 36 -8.15 -12.00 20.90
CA PRO A 36 -9.35 -11.23 21.29
C PRO A 36 -9.71 -10.07 20.36
N GLY A 37 -8.89 -9.78 19.34
CA GLY A 37 -9.07 -8.67 18.41
C GLY A 37 -10.44 -8.64 17.72
N LEU A 38 -11.05 -9.79 17.41
CA LEU A 38 -12.40 -9.88 16.85
C LEU A 38 -13.47 -9.23 17.74
N PHE A 39 -13.36 -9.39 19.06
CA PHE A 39 -14.32 -8.79 20.00
C PHE A 39 -14.14 -7.28 20.07
N VAL A 40 -12.89 -6.82 20.20
CA VAL A 40 -12.55 -5.40 20.24
C VAL A 40 -12.94 -4.72 18.92
N ALA A 41 -12.66 -5.35 17.78
CA ALA A 41 -13.01 -4.85 16.46
C ALA A 41 -14.52 -4.69 16.30
N ARG A 42 -15.32 -5.68 16.75
CA ARG A 42 -16.79 -5.56 16.71
C ARG A 42 -17.33 -4.48 17.64
N LEU A 43 -16.80 -4.34 18.85
CA LEU A 43 -17.20 -3.29 19.79
C LEU A 43 -16.83 -1.88 19.28
N ALA A 44 -15.64 -1.74 18.69
CA ALA A 44 -15.14 -0.49 18.13
C ALA A 44 -15.59 -0.23 16.68
N LYS A 45 -16.40 -1.10 16.08
CA LYS A 45 -16.85 -1.06 14.67
C LYS A 45 -15.70 -0.95 13.67
N ILE A 46 -14.57 -1.60 13.94
CA ILE A 46 -13.41 -1.67 13.06
C ILE A 46 -13.60 -2.87 12.13
N GLY A 47 -13.62 -2.61 10.82
CA GLY A 47 -13.72 -3.62 9.77
C GLY A 47 -12.40 -3.85 9.04
N PRO A 48 -12.32 -4.89 8.19
CA PRO A 48 -11.17 -5.11 7.32
C PRO A 48 -10.99 -3.95 6.35
N ARG A 49 -9.73 -3.73 5.95
CA ARG A 49 -9.36 -2.78 4.90
C ARG A 49 -8.86 -3.53 3.68
N ASP A 50 -9.10 -2.94 2.51
CA ASP A 50 -8.62 -3.48 1.25
C ASP A 50 -7.15 -3.11 1.04
N TYR A 51 -6.43 -3.99 0.35
CA TYR A 51 -5.06 -3.70 -0.08
C TYR A 51 -5.05 -2.60 -1.14
N PHE A 52 -3.97 -1.83 -1.16
CA PHE A 52 -3.71 -0.92 -2.26
C PHE A 52 -3.15 -1.74 -3.42
N ASP A 53 -4.03 -2.05 -4.36
CA ASP A 53 -3.66 -2.69 -5.63
C ASP A 53 -3.43 -1.62 -6.69
N ALA A 54 -2.36 -1.77 -7.47
CA ALA A 54 -2.12 -0.88 -8.59
C ALA A 54 -2.88 -1.42 -9.79
N GLU A 55 -3.90 -0.71 -10.25
CA GLU A 55 -4.47 -0.99 -11.57
C GLU A 55 -3.32 -1.09 -12.60
N PRO A 56 -3.37 -2.06 -13.53
CA PRO A 56 -2.30 -2.33 -14.49
C PRO A 56 -1.93 -1.12 -15.37
N ALA A 57 -2.72 -0.05 -15.34
CA ALA A 57 -2.40 1.22 -15.98
C ALA A 57 -1.15 1.93 -15.40
N ALA A 58 -0.71 1.58 -14.19
CA ALA A 58 0.51 2.11 -13.57
C ALA A 58 1.80 1.59 -14.24
N ASP A 59 1.73 0.55 -15.08
CA ASP A 59 2.87 0.02 -15.84
C ASP A 59 3.20 0.83 -17.11
N ASN A 60 2.44 1.89 -17.41
CA ASN A 60 2.81 2.82 -18.47
C ASN A 60 3.69 3.94 -17.90
N PRO A 61 5.03 3.87 -18.01
CA PRO A 61 5.87 4.99 -17.64
C PRO A 61 5.42 6.22 -18.44
N PRO A 62 5.26 7.40 -17.80
CA PRO A 62 4.86 8.61 -18.51
C PRO A 62 5.90 8.90 -19.59
N LYS A 63 5.44 9.05 -20.85
CA LYS A 63 6.31 9.42 -21.98
C LYS A 63 6.80 10.85 -21.77
N VAL A 64 7.97 10.99 -21.15
CA VAL A 64 8.67 12.27 -21.05
C VAL A 64 9.16 12.64 -22.45
N GLN A 65 8.52 13.64 -23.07
CA GLN A 65 9.05 14.30 -24.27
C GLN A 65 10.00 15.41 -23.80
N PHE A 66 11.25 15.38 -24.28
CA PHE A 66 12.19 16.49 -24.20
C PHE A 66 12.01 17.41 -25.40
#